data_AF-A0A843AIM5-F1
#
_entry.id   AF-A0A843AIM5-F1
#
_cell.length_a   1.000
_cell.length_b   1.000
_cell.length_c   1.000
_cell.angle_alpha   90.00
_cell.angle_beta   90.00
_cell.angle_gamma   90.00
#
_symmetry.space_group_name_H-M   'P 1'
#
loop_
_entity.id
_entity.type
_entity.pdbx_description
1 polymer ?
#
loop_
_entity_poly.entity_id
_entity_poly.type
_entity_poly.pdbx_seq_one_letter_code
_entity_poly.pdbx_strand_id
1 'polypeptide(L)'
;MGDALGITIPTNESSKLLGLDKLSEKLNEKLTEPCGIPFSITGPLLETEGRYFVPIGEGVFLPVQYDNVKKIAVIGDRNKAKLIHGTERRVGVSLKRGYNQNEEKVGRSGMHYRYLVSVYEMVENEKKRPVLPNYVYKLTGCQGSGNIQQKRAIRFGGEGGIAFLEINKSKEEDSIFSAMFSPLSNLEQGCYLALSPIPLIPKHGNSSHISEVTGLEPFGGPSSVRGICDERSCKVKVVRVGLGFSEVYKSRRPQILALPQGTLLEVSDKHGSNNSKVLKVLYSLGFASLLKVGDELCQD
;
A
#
# COMPACT_ATOMS: atom_id res chain seq x y z
N MET A 1 -1.74 11.55 -4.32
CA MET A 1 -2.67 11.07 -5.37
C MET A 1 -3.81 12.05 -5.64
N GLY A 2 -4.54 12.55 -4.63
CA GLY A 2 -5.58 13.57 -4.84
C GLY A 2 -5.08 14.79 -5.64
N ASP A 3 -4.01 15.43 -5.16
CA ASP A 3 -3.36 16.55 -5.87
C ASP A 3 -2.88 16.18 -7.28
N ALA A 4 -2.25 15.01 -7.42
CA ALA A 4 -1.80 14.50 -8.72
C ALA A 4 -2.94 14.30 -9.73
N LEU A 5 -4.16 14.07 -9.24
CA LEU A 5 -5.40 13.95 -10.03
C LEU A 5 -6.21 15.25 -10.04
N GLY A 6 -5.67 16.36 -9.52
CA GLY A 6 -6.32 17.67 -9.47
C GLY A 6 -7.55 17.70 -8.54
N ILE A 7 -7.52 16.96 -7.44
CA ILE A 7 -8.59 16.93 -6.43
C ILE A 7 -8.18 17.79 -5.23
N THR A 8 -9.01 18.78 -4.93
CA THR A 8 -8.85 19.67 -3.79
C THR A 8 -9.97 19.42 -2.78
N ILE A 9 -9.63 19.39 -1.49
CA ILE A 9 -10.58 19.21 -0.39
C ILE A 9 -10.68 20.54 0.37
N PRO A 10 -11.89 21.14 0.46
CA PRO A 10 -12.09 22.36 1.23
C PRO A 10 -11.86 22.15 2.74
N THR A 11 -11.33 23.17 3.42
CA THR A 11 -11.01 23.12 4.86
C THR A 11 -12.24 23.24 5.77
N ASN A 12 -13.38 23.69 5.23
CA ASN A 12 -14.62 23.94 5.96
C ASN A 12 -15.58 22.72 5.99
N GLU A 13 -15.26 21.64 5.29
CA GLU A 13 -16.09 20.44 5.30
C GLU A 13 -15.88 19.61 6.56
N SER A 14 -16.96 19.09 7.15
CA SER A 14 -16.86 18.12 8.23
C SER A 14 -16.33 16.79 7.69
N SER A 15 -15.36 16.21 8.40
CA SER A 15 -14.74 14.93 8.01
C SER A 15 -14.45 14.07 9.23
N LYS A 16 -14.86 12.80 9.16
CA LYS A 16 -14.62 11.83 10.24
C LYS A 16 -13.21 11.24 10.20
N LEU A 17 -12.57 11.30 9.03
CA LEU A 17 -11.22 10.75 8.77
C LEU A 17 -10.24 11.84 8.34
N LEU A 18 -10.46 13.09 8.77
CA LEU A 18 -9.61 14.23 8.48
C LEU A 18 -9.20 14.32 6.99
N GLY A 19 -10.21 14.24 6.12
CA GLY A 19 -10.18 14.41 4.68
C GLY A 19 -10.19 13.12 3.85
N LEU A 20 -9.98 11.92 4.43
CA LEU A 20 -9.95 10.70 3.61
C LEU A 20 -11.31 10.29 3.03
N ASP A 21 -12.37 10.46 3.80
CA ASP A 21 -13.75 10.28 3.35
C ASP A 21 -14.08 11.21 2.18
N LYS A 22 -13.72 12.49 2.29
CA LYS A 22 -13.90 13.50 1.23
C LYS A 22 -13.04 13.24 0.00
N LEU A 23 -11.81 12.79 0.20
CA LEU A 23 -10.94 12.37 -0.90
C LEU A 23 -11.56 11.20 -1.67
N SER A 24 -12.04 10.18 -0.96
CA SER A 24 -12.67 9.01 -1.58
C SER A 24 -13.97 9.36 -2.28
N GLU A 25 -14.79 10.25 -1.73
CA GLU A 25 -16.03 10.75 -2.35
C GLU A 25 -15.72 11.42 -3.69
N LYS A 26 -14.84 12.43 -3.70
CA LYS A 26 -14.45 13.15 -4.93
C LYS A 26 -13.75 12.26 -5.96
N LEU A 27 -12.95 11.29 -5.52
CA LEU A 27 -12.34 10.30 -6.42
C LEU A 27 -13.41 9.41 -7.06
N ASN A 28 -14.39 8.93 -6.27
CA ASN A 28 -15.51 8.16 -6.78
C ASN A 28 -16.34 8.98 -7.78
N GLU A 29 -16.76 10.20 -7.45
CA GLU A 29 -17.49 11.09 -8.36
C GLU A 29 -16.75 11.23 -9.70
N LYS A 30 -15.46 11.60 -9.64
CA LYS A 30 -14.64 11.85 -10.83
C LYS A 30 -14.41 10.60 -11.69
N LEU A 31 -14.35 9.41 -11.09
CA LEU A 31 -13.87 8.19 -11.76
C LEU A 31 -14.94 7.09 -11.93
N THR A 32 -16.07 7.16 -11.21
CA THR A 32 -17.14 6.15 -11.19
C THR A 32 -18.38 6.56 -11.98
N GLU A 33 -18.75 7.84 -11.96
CA GLU A 33 -19.98 8.36 -12.59
C GLU A 33 -20.18 7.97 -14.07
N PRO A 34 -19.15 7.76 -14.90
CA PRO A 34 -19.36 7.37 -16.30
C PRO A 34 -19.84 5.92 -16.54
N CYS A 35 -19.77 5.02 -15.55
CA CYS A 35 -20.04 3.58 -15.81
C CYS A 35 -20.54 2.74 -14.62
N GLY A 36 -20.61 3.30 -13.41
CA GLY A 36 -21.09 2.58 -12.22
C GLY A 36 -20.11 1.56 -11.61
N ILE A 37 -18.87 1.46 -12.11
CA ILE A 37 -17.82 0.64 -11.48
C ILE A 37 -17.16 1.45 -10.35
N PRO A 38 -17.24 0.98 -9.08
CA PRO A 38 -16.67 1.71 -7.94
C PRO A 38 -15.17 1.96 -8.11
N PHE A 39 -14.74 3.18 -7.79
CA PHE A 39 -13.32 3.50 -7.78
C PHE A 39 -12.59 2.73 -6.68
N SER A 40 -11.45 2.14 -7.05
CA SER A 40 -10.51 1.60 -6.08
C SER A 40 -9.08 1.69 -6.57
N ILE A 41 -8.18 1.88 -5.62
CA ILE A 41 -6.73 1.70 -5.80
C ILE A 41 -6.41 0.30 -5.31
N THR A 42 -5.60 -0.46 -6.06
CA THR A 42 -5.07 -1.74 -5.61
C THR A 42 -3.55 -1.78 -5.76
N GLY A 43 -2.83 -2.21 -4.73
CA GLY A 43 -1.37 -2.29 -4.69
C GLY A 43 -0.81 -1.94 -3.30
N PRO A 44 0.49 -1.60 -3.19
CA PRO A 44 1.47 -1.58 -4.27
C PRO A 44 2.01 -2.98 -4.62
N LEU A 45 2.33 -3.18 -5.89
CA LEU A 45 3.42 -4.08 -6.29
C LEU A 45 4.72 -3.28 -6.35
N LEU A 46 5.85 -3.92 -6.10
CA LEU A 46 7.15 -3.36 -6.44
C LEU A 46 7.58 -3.90 -7.80
N GLU A 47 8.01 -3.01 -8.68
CA GLU A 47 8.59 -3.38 -9.97
C GLU A 47 10.03 -2.87 -10.03
N THR A 48 10.95 -3.70 -10.47
CA THR A 48 12.29 -3.27 -10.81
C THR A 48 12.83 -4.17 -11.92
N GLU A 49 13.38 -3.55 -12.96
CA GLU A 49 13.99 -4.22 -14.10
C GLU A 49 13.08 -5.24 -14.82
N GLY A 50 11.81 -4.88 -14.96
CA GLY A 50 10.80 -5.69 -15.63
C GLY A 50 10.29 -6.86 -14.79
N ARG A 51 10.66 -6.96 -13.50
CA ARG A 51 10.21 -8.01 -12.58
C ARG A 51 9.32 -7.40 -11.49
N TYR A 52 8.21 -8.08 -11.22
CA TYR A 52 7.32 -7.72 -10.12
C TYR A 52 7.69 -8.49 -8.84
N PHE A 53 7.58 -7.81 -7.71
CA PHE A 53 7.88 -8.32 -6.39
C PHE A 53 6.75 -8.01 -5.42
N VAL A 54 6.51 -8.94 -4.50
CA VAL A 54 5.48 -8.84 -3.46
C VAL A 54 6.08 -9.02 -2.07
N PRO A 55 5.54 -8.34 -1.04
CA PRO A 55 6.04 -8.47 0.32
C PRO A 55 5.74 -9.86 0.86
N ILE A 56 6.76 -10.55 1.38
CA ILE A 56 6.61 -11.82 2.09
C ILE A 56 7.39 -11.68 3.39
N GLY A 57 6.67 -11.49 4.48
CA GLY A 57 7.29 -11.19 5.76
C GLY A 57 7.78 -9.76 5.90
N GLU A 58 8.71 -9.58 6.84
CA GLU A 58 9.24 -8.27 7.21
C GLU A 58 10.43 -7.90 6.33
N GLY A 59 10.25 -6.89 5.48
CA GLY A 59 11.35 -6.28 4.71
C GLY A 59 11.90 -7.12 3.55
N VAL A 60 11.36 -8.30 3.30
CA VAL A 60 11.74 -9.16 2.17
C VAL A 60 10.62 -9.19 1.14
N PHE A 61 11.00 -9.01 -0.12
CA PHE A 61 10.08 -9.09 -1.24
C PHE A 61 10.56 -10.18 -2.20
N LEU A 62 9.64 -11.07 -2.57
CA LEU A 62 9.90 -12.19 -3.45
C LEU A 62 9.37 -11.90 -4.86
N PRO A 63 10.08 -12.36 -5.90
CA PRO A 63 9.66 -12.17 -7.27
C PRO A 63 8.41 -13.01 -7.54
N VAL A 64 7.59 -12.49 -8.43
CA VAL A 64 6.32 -13.08 -8.81
C VAL A 64 6.47 -13.75 -10.17
N GLN A 65 6.03 -15.01 -10.27
CA GLN A 65 5.85 -15.68 -11.55
C GLN A 65 4.36 -15.93 -11.80
N TYR A 66 3.97 -15.75 -13.05
CA TYR A 66 2.66 -16.13 -13.52
C TYR A 66 2.76 -17.45 -14.29
N ASP A 67 2.01 -18.45 -13.86
CA ASP A 67 1.91 -19.71 -14.58
C ASP A 67 0.78 -19.62 -15.61
N ASN A 68 0.92 -20.35 -16.72
CA ASN A 68 -0.07 -20.46 -17.81
C ASN A 68 -1.48 -20.88 -17.34
N VAL A 69 -1.64 -21.23 -16.06
CA VAL A 69 -2.88 -21.60 -15.37
C VAL A 69 -3.40 -20.44 -14.51
N LYS A 70 -3.48 -19.20 -15.00
CA LYS A 70 -4.16 -18.05 -14.31
C LYS A 70 -3.78 -17.77 -12.84
N LYS A 71 -2.76 -18.42 -12.29
CA LYS A 71 -2.38 -18.38 -10.88
C LYS A 71 -1.00 -17.77 -10.75
N ILE A 72 -0.84 -16.99 -9.69
CA ILE A 72 0.43 -16.35 -9.35
C ILE A 72 1.17 -17.20 -8.33
N ALA A 73 2.41 -17.55 -8.66
CA ALA A 73 3.35 -18.18 -7.75
C ALA A 73 4.31 -17.13 -7.18
N VAL A 74 4.51 -17.18 -5.87
CA VAL A 74 5.56 -16.43 -5.17
C VAL A 74 6.80 -17.30 -5.10
N ILE A 75 7.91 -16.86 -5.69
CA ILE A 75 9.10 -17.71 -5.79
C ILE A 75 10.05 -17.47 -4.60
N GLY A 76 10.07 -18.40 -3.66
CA GLY A 76 10.87 -18.32 -2.42
C GLY A 76 12.31 -18.83 -2.47
N ASP A 77 12.71 -19.50 -3.57
CA ASP A 77 14.03 -20.13 -3.70
C ASP A 77 15.19 -19.13 -3.46
N ARG A 78 16.22 -19.56 -2.72
CA ARG A 78 17.47 -18.82 -2.52
C ARG A 78 18.21 -18.55 -3.83
N ASN A 79 18.00 -19.38 -4.86
CA ASN A 79 18.61 -19.22 -6.18
C ASN A 79 17.90 -18.17 -7.05
N LYS A 80 16.81 -17.56 -6.58
CA LYS A 80 16.02 -16.58 -7.33
C LYS A 80 16.26 -15.17 -6.79
N ALA A 81 16.10 -14.18 -7.67
CA ALA A 81 16.34 -12.79 -7.33
C ALA A 81 15.39 -12.35 -6.20
N LYS A 82 15.93 -11.78 -5.11
CA LYS A 82 15.13 -11.22 -4.01
C LYS A 82 15.31 -9.71 -3.98
N LEU A 83 14.29 -8.99 -3.54
CA LEU A 83 14.40 -7.56 -3.28
C LEU A 83 14.34 -7.35 -1.77
N ILE A 84 15.42 -6.82 -1.21
CA ILE A 84 15.53 -6.54 0.23
C ILE A 84 15.28 -5.05 0.44
N HIS A 85 14.35 -4.73 1.34
CA HIS A 85 14.16 -3.39 1.85
C HIS A 85 15.05 -3.17 3.07
N GLY A 86 15.87 -2.13 3.00
CA GLY A 86 16.70 -1.66 4.10
C GLY A 86 16.39 -0.21 4.45
N THR A 87 17.09 0.29 5.46
CA THR A 87 17.07 1.71 5.79
C THR A 87 18.48 2.26 5.89
N GLU A 88 18.70 3.42 5.29
CA GLU A 88 19.92 4.19 5.42
C GLU A 88 19.66 5.38 6.35
N ARG A 89 20.54 5.61 7.32
CA ARG A 89 20.39 6.72 8.27
C ARG A 89 21.02 7.98 7.69
N ARG A 90 20.25 9.06 7.67
CA ARG A 90 20.72 10.40 7.29
C ARG A 90 20.56 11.38 8.45
N VAL A 91 21.44 12.37 8.48
CA VAL A 91 21.47 13.43 9.49
C VAL A 91 21.42 14.77 8.79
N GLY A 92 20.53 15.65 9.24
CA GLY A 92 20.44 17.02 8.77
C GLY A 92 20.66 18.01 9.92
N VAL A 93 21.16 19.20 9.58
CA VAL A 93 21.39 20.30 10.53
C VAL A 93 20.89 21.60 9.90
N SER A 94 20.19 22.41 10.67
CA SER A 94 19.81 23.76 10.26
C SER A 94 20.95 24.73 10.54
N LEU A 95 21.40 25.46 9.53
CA LEU A 95 22.46 26.46 9.66
C LEU A 95 21.87 27.85 9.93
N LYS A 96 22.57 28.67 10.72
CA LYS A 96 22.31 30.12 10.74
C LYS A 96 22.84 30.69 9.42
N ARG A 97 21.98 31.45 8.71
CA ARG A 97 22.46 32.25 7.56
C ARG A 97 23.19 33.46 8.15
N GLY A 98 24.51 33.49 8.01
CA GLY A 98 25.28 34.70 8.26
C GLY A 98 24.91 35.75 7.22
N TYR A 99 24.45 36.92 7.65
CA TYR A 99 24.31 38.07 6.77
C TYR A 99 25.63 38.86 6.77
N ASN A 100 26.06 39.34 5.61
CA ASN A 100 27.27 40.18 5.40
C ASN A 100 28.64 39.51 5.59
N GLN A 101 28.90 38.35 4.97
CA GLN A 101 30.23 37.72 4.77
C GLN A 101 31.15 37.51 6.01
N ASN A 102 30.77 37.98 7.20
CA ASN A 102 31.60 38.06 8.40
C ASN A 102 31.11 37.13 9.53
N GLU A 103 29.99 36.44 9.36
CA GLU A 103 29.51 35.45 10.32
C GLU A 103 29.82 34.02 9.83
N GLU A 104 30.52 33.27 10.66
CA GLU A 104 30.82 31.86 10.42
C GLU A 104 29.50 31.05 10.33
N LYS A 105 29.39 30.17 9.33
CA LYS A 105 28.20 29.33 9.14
C LYS A 105 28.13 28.26 10.24
N VAL A 106 27.52 28.60 11.36
CA VAL A 106 27.34 27.69 12.49
C VAL A 106 25.98 27.01 12.50
N GLY A 107 25.94 25.77 13.00
CA GLY A 107 24.71 25.04 13.25
C GLY A 107 23.85 25.73 14.31
N ARG A 108 22.53 25.73 14.12
CA ARG A 108 21.59 26.20 15.14
C ARG A 108 21.52 25.16 16.27
N SER A 109 21.70 25.61 17.51
CA SER A 109 21.57 24.75 18.70
C SER A 109 20.21 24.04 18.71
N GLY A 110 20.21 22.74 18.98
CA GLY A 110 19.01 21.90 19.00
C GLY A 110 18.38 21.58 17.63
N MET A 111 18.88 22.16 16.52
CA MET A 111 18.29 21.98 15.19
C MET A 111 19.05 20.95 14.36
N HIS A 112 19.35 19.81 14.97
CA HIS A 112 19.83 18.62 14.28
C HIS A 112 18.68 17.60 14.25
N TYR A 113 18.57 16.88 13.15
CA TYR A 113 17.56 15.84 13.01
C TYR A 113 18.16 14.62 12.33
N ARG A 114 17.59 13.46 12.64
CA ARG A 114 17.93 12.19 12.01
C ARG A 114 16.69 11.64 11.35
N TYR A 115 16.86 11.05 10.18
CA TYR A 115 15.79 10.37 9.48
C TYR A 115 16.33 9.12 8.78
N LEU A 116 15.45 8.17 8.54
CA LEU A 116 15.77 6.94 7.82
C LEU A 116 15.18 7.06 6.42
N VAL A 117 15.98 6.75 5.41
CA VAL A 117 15.50 6.63 4.03
C VAL A 117 15.42 5.15 3.67
N SER A 118 14.34 4.77 2.99
CA SER A 118 14.21 3.43 2.43
C SER A 118 15.21 3.23 1.30
N VAL A 119 15.96 2.14 1.38
CA VAL A 119 16.85 1.69 0.31
C VAL A 119 16.45 0.28 -0.10
N TYR A 120 16.69 -0.05 -1.36
CA TYR A 120 16.33 -1.34 -1.92
C TYR A 120 17.53 -1.96 -2.59
N GLU A 121 17.76 -3.24 -2.28
CA GLU A 121 18.86 -4.01 -2.83
C GLU A 121 18.30 -5.26 -3.51
N MET A 122 18.63 -5.45 -4.78
CA MET A 122 18.40 -6.73 -5.43
C MET A 122 19.51 -7.70 -5.05
N VAL A 123 19.13 -8.92 -4.70
CA VAL A 123 20.03 -10.03 -4.40
C VAL A 123 19.83 -11.11 -5.45
N GLU A 124 20.84 -11.36 -6.27
CA GLU A 124 20.82 -12.40 -7.31
C GLU A 124 22.18 -13.12 -7.30
N ASN A 125 22.18 -14.46 -7.21
CA ASN A 125 23.39 -15.28 -7.07
C ASN A 125 24.34 -14.77 -5.97
N GLU A 126 23.79 -14.52 -4.77
CA GLU A 126 24.49 -13.99 -3.58
C GLU A 126 25.10 -12.59 -3.72
N LYS A 127 24.96 -11.93 -4.87
CA LYS A 127 25.43 -10.56 -5.08
C LYS A 127 24.32 -9.57 -4.79
N LYS A 128 24.63 -8.59 -3.95
CA LYS A 128 23.74 -7.46 -3.62
C LYS A 128 24.07 -6.26 -4.48
N ARG A 129 23.04 -5.57 -4.98
CA ARG A 129 23.20 -4.30 -5.70
C ARG A 129 22.04 -3.36 -5.43
N PRO A 130 22.30 -2.05 -5.29
CA PRO A 130 21.25 -1.07 -5.08
C PRO A 130 20.36 -0.97 -6.32
N VAL A 131 19.06 -0.81 -6.10
CA VAL A 131 18.06 -0.59 -7.15
C VAL A 131 17.06 0.47 -6.74
N LEU A 132 16.44 1.10 -7.75
CA LEU A 132 15.32 2.01 -7.56
C LEU A 132 14.03 1.28 -7.96
N PRO A 133 13.15 0.94 -7.00
CA PRO A 133 11.90 0.28 -7.33
C PRO A 133 10.86 1.30 -7.80
N ASN A 134 10.00 0.85 -8.71
CA ASN A 134 8.75 1.50 -9.06
C ASN A 134 7.63 0.92 -8.18
N TYR A 135 6.78 1.79 -7.65
CA TYR A 135 5.56 1.36 -6.96
C TYR A 135 4.42 1.34 -7.97
N VAL A 136 3.89 0.16 -8.23
CA VAL A 136 2.86 -0.05 -9.26
C VAL A 136 1.50 -0.27 -8.59
N TYR A 137 0.52 0.51 -9.02
CA TYR A 137 -0.85 0.47 -8.52
C TYR A 137 -1.81 0.27 -9.69
N LYS A 138 -2.82 -0.58 -9.48
CA LYS A 138 -3.96 -0.73 -10.37
C LYS A 138 -5.05 0.25 -9.93
N LEU A 139 -5.54 1.05 -10.87
CA LEU A 139 -6.69 1.94 -10.66
C LEU A 139 -7.89 1.33 -11.37
N THR A 140 -8.99 1.18 -10.65
CA THR A 140 -10.27 0.73 -11.20
C THR A 140 -11.24 1.90 -11.22
N GLY A 141 -12.00 2.06 -12.31
CA GLY A 141 -12.87 3.21 -12.62
C GLY A 141 -12.92 3.44 -14.14
N CYS A 142 -13.82 4.31 -14.62
CA CYS A 142 -14.17 4.40 -16.05
C CYS A 142 -13.78 5.67 -16.78
N GLN A 143 -13.19 6.66 -16.11
CA GLN A 143 -12.42 7.63 -16.90
C GLN A 143 -11.10 6.99 -17.31
N GLY A 144 -11.10 6.46 -18.55
CA GLY A 144 -9.90 6.31 -19.33
C GLY A 144 -9.15 7.63 -19.29
N SER A 145 -7.90 7.56 -18.86
CA SER A 145 -6.94 8.67 -18.86
C SER A 145 -7.12 9.56 -20.09
N GLY A 146 -7.87 10.65 -19.97
CA GLY A 146 -7.84 11.73 -20.95
C GLY A 146 -6.42 12.28 -20.93
N ASN A 147 -5.59 11.89 -21.91
CA ASN A 147 -4.22 12.35 -22.11
C ASN A 147 -3.32 12.43 -20.85
N ILE A 148 -3.42 11.49 -19.90
CA ILE A 148 -2.46 11.39 -18.78
C ILE A 148 -1.28 10.48 -19.13
N GLN A 149 -0.83 10.48 -20.39
CA GLN A 149 0.44 9.84 -20.79
C GLN A 149 1.66 10.73 -20.45
N GLN A 150 1.54 11.61 -19.46
CA GLN A 150 2.62 12.50 -19.08
C GLN A 150 3.22 12.04 -17.77
N LYS A 151 4.50 11.66 -17.82
CA LYS A 151 5.35 11.49 -16.65
C LYS A 151 5.45 12.83 -15.92
N ARG A 152 4.95 12.91 -14.70
CA ARG A 152 4.96 14.14 -13.88
C ARG A 152 5.79 13.95 -12.63
N ALA A 153 6.61 14.93 -12.29
CA ALA A 153 7.26 14.97 -10.99
C ALA A 153 6.23 15.36 -9.92
N ILE A 154 6.13 14.55 -8.87
CA ILE A 154 5.24 14.78 -7.73
C ILE A 154 6.02 14.71 -6.42
N ARG A 155 5.51 15.38 -5.38
CA ARG A 155 5.98 15.14 -4.01
C ARG A 155 5.46 13.78 -3.55
N PHE A 156 6.34 12.92 -3.09
CA PHE A 156 6.01 11.57 -2.64
C PHE A 156 6.86 11.19 -1.42
N GLY A 157 6.20 10.72 -0.36
CA GLY A 157 6.86 10.43 0.92
C GLY A 157 7.04 11.67 1.79
N GLY A 158 7.95 11.56 2.78
CA GLY A 158 8.34 12.66 3.68
C GLY A 158 9.55 13.45 3.18
N GLU A 159 9.98 14.44 3.95
CA GLU A 159 11.25 15.18 3.76
C GLU A 159 11.45 15.79 2.36
N GLY A 160 10.37 16.11 1.64
CA GLY A 160 10.44 16.70 0.30
C GLY A 160 10.85 15.72 -0.81
N GLY A 161 10.67 14.42 -0.57
CA GLY A 161 10.90 13.38 -1.59
C GLY A 161 10.14 13.64 -2.88
N ILE A 162 10.78 13.33 -4.01
CA ILE A 162 10.22 13.51 -5.36
C ILE A 162 10.14 12.13 -6.01
N ALA A 163 9.01 11.85 -6.65
CA ALA A 163 8.83 10.67 -7.50
C ALA A 163 8.26 11.09 -8.86
N PHE A 164 8.46 10.24 -9.86
CA PHE A 164 7.79 10.39 -11.14
C PHE A 164 6.52 9.55 -11.16
N LEU A 165 5.38 10.19 -11.37
CA LEU A 165 4.11 9.55 -11.57
C LEU A 165 3.85 9.35 -13.06
N GLU A 166 3.49 8.14 -13.43
CA GLU A 166 3.05 7.78 -14.77
C GLU A 166 1.73 7.02 -14.65
N ILE A 167 0.73 7.41 -15.45
CA ILE A 167 -0.58 6.77 -15.47
C ILE A 167 -0.80 6.21 -16.87
N ASN A 168 -0.61 4.91 -16.98
CA ASN A 168 -0.80 4.20 -18.24
C ASN A 168 -2.14 3.49 -18.24
N LYS A 169 -2.78 3.42 -19.41
CA LYS A 169 -3.82 2.40 -19.59
C LYS A 169 -3.14 1.05 -19.39
N SER A 170 -3.74 0.21 -18.55
CA SER A 170 -3.25 -1.17 -18.39
C SER A 170 -3.12 -1.76 -19.78
N LYS A 171 -1.95 -2.30 -20.11
CA LYS A 171 -1.89 -3.28 -21.19
C LYS A 171 -2.79 -4.41 -20.72
N GLU A 172 -3.81 -4.75 -21.48
CA GLU A 172 -4.77 -5.81 -21.13
C GLU A 172 -4.09 -7.19 -20.93
N GLU A 173 -2.80 -7.28 -21.26
CA GLU A 173 -1.97 -8.49 -21.26
C GLU A 173 -1.16 -8.74 -19.98
N ASP A 174 -1.02 -7.77 -19.07
CA ASP A 174 -0.26 -7.97 -17.83
C ASP A 174 -1.13 -8.72 -16.79
N SER A 175 -1.09 -10.05 -16.88
CA SER A 175 -1.90 -11.00 -16.10
C SER A 175 -1.84 -10.77 -14.59
N ILE A 176 -0.77 -10.18 -14.07
CA ILE A 176 -0.62 -9.87 -12.64
C ILE A 176 -1.71 -8.90 -12.13
N PHE A 177 -2.13 -7.92 -12.95
CA PHE A 177 -3.16 -6.97 -12.57
C PHE A 177 -4.55 -7.60 -12.52
N SER A 178 -4.78 -8.68 -13.27
CA SER A 178 -6.04 -9.43 -13.22
C SER A 178 -6.22 -10.19 -11.90
N ALA A 179 -5.10 -10.57 -11.27
CA ALA A 179 -5.07 -11.23 -9.97
C ALA A 179 -5.05 -10.25 -8.78
N MET A 180 -5.03 -8.93 -9.03
CA MET A 180 -5.11 -7.91 -7.99
C MET A 180 -6.55 -7.50 -7.72
N PHE A 181 -6.96 -7.62 -6.46
CA PHE A 181 -8.33 -7.37 -6.02
C PHE A 181 -8.41 -6.31 -4.92
N SER A 182 -9.48 -5.52 -5.00
CA SER A 182 -9.96 -4.71 -3.89
C SER A 182 -11.07 -5.47 -3.14
N PRO A 183 -11.21 -5.27 -1.82
CA PRO A 183 -12.35 -5.81 -1.06
C PRO A 183 -13.71 -5.26 -1.49
N LEU A 184 -13.71 -4.19 -2.29
CA LEU A 184 -14.92 -3.61 -2.88
C LEU A 184 -15.37 -4.35 -4.15
N SER A 185 -14.54 -5.26 -4.67
CA SER A 185 -14.84 -6.10 -5.82
C SER A 185 -15.34 -7.48 -5.38
N ASN A 186 -15.93 -8.23 -6.32
CA ASN A 186 -16.31 -9.62 -6.06
C ASN A 186 -15.05 -10.47 -5.92
N LEU A 187 -14.71 -10.85 -4.70
CA LEU A 187 -13.65 -11.81 -4.44
C LEU A 187 -14.10 -13.21 -4.81
N GLU A 188 -13.19 -13.96 -5.42
CA GLU A 188 -13.35 -15.39 -5.64
C GLU A 188 -12.84 -16.15 -4.42
N GLN A 189 -13.27 -17.40 -4.29
CA GLN A 189 -12.65 -18.29 -3.31
C GLN A 189 -11.18 -18.52 -3.67
N GLY A 190 -10.32 -18.59 -2.65
CA GLY A 190 -8.92 -18.99 -2.79
C GLY A 190 -7.98 -18.31 -1.81
N CYS A 191 -6.68 -18.52 -2.03
CA CYS A 191 -5.60 -17.94 -1.25
C CYS A 191 -5.22 -16.53 -1.73
N TYR A 192 -5.05 -15.60 -0.79
CA TYR A 192 -4.72 -14.21 -1.07
C TYR A 192 -3.57 -13.71 -0.20
N LEU A 193 -2.68 -12.93 -0.81
CA LEU A 193 -1.61 -12.19 -0.15
C LEU A 193 -1.99 -10.71 -0.04
N ALA A 194 -1.88 -10.14 1.17
CA ALA A 194 -2.10 -8.72 1.40
C ALA A 194 -0.93 -7.87 0.86
N LEU A 195 -1.18 -7.08 -0.18
CA LEU A 195 -0.20 -6.13 -0.73
C LEU A 195 -0.11 -4.84 0.10
N SER A 196 -1.18 -4.51 0.83
CA SER A 196 -1.23 -3.37 1.74
C SER A 196 -1.89 -3.79 3.06
N PRO A 197 -1.72 -2.99 4.14
CA PRO A 197 -2.30 -3.33 5.43
C PRO A 197 -3.81 -3.53 5.35
N ILE A 198 -4.34 -4.55 6.02
CA ILE A 198 -5.78 -4.83 6.12
C ILE A 198 -6.33 -4.14 7.38
N PRO A 199 -7.14 -3.07 7.27
CA PRO A 199 -7.74 -2.37 8.39
C PRO A 199 -8.55 -3.28 9.29
N LEU A 200 -8.34 -3.13 10.58
CA LEU A 200 -9.09 -3.75 11.66
C LEU A 200 -9.65 -2.64 12.55
N ILE A 201 -10.96 -2.50 12.60
CA ILE A 201 -11.66 -1.49 13.42
C ILE A 201 -12.34 -2.21 14.58
N PRO A 202 -11.95 -1.95 15.85
CA PRO A 202 -12.59 -2.57 17.02
C PRO A 202 -14.11 -2.41 17.02
N LYS A 203 -14.83 -3.51 17.28
CA LYS A 203 -16.30 -3.48 17.48
C LYS A 203 -16.64 -2.74 18.78
N HIS A 204 -15.83 -2.96 19.81
CA HIS A 204 -15.98 -2.37 21.14
C HIS A 204 -14.60 -1.98 21.70
N GLY A 205 -14.49 -0.76 22.26
CA GLY A 205 -13.33 -0.31 23.04
C GLY A 205 -11.95 -0.60 22.43
N ASN A 206 -10.96 -0.85 23.30
CA ASN A 206 -9.64 -1.35 22.90
C ASN A 206 -9.71 -2.88 22.81
N SER A 207 -9.89 -3.42 21.61
CA SER A 207 -9.79 -4.86 21.39
C SER A 207 -8.36 -5.28 21.00
N SER A 208 -7.93 -6.43 21.51
CA SER A 208 -6.66 -7.09 21.15
C SER A 208 -6.85 -8.39 20.36
N HIS A 209 -8.09 -8.90 20.27
CA HIS A 209 -8.42 -10.14 19.59
C HIS A 209 -9.04 -9.88 18.22
N ILE A 210 -8.60 -10.67 17.24
CA ILE A 210 -9.02 -10.51 15.85
C ILE A 210 -10.52 -10.84 15.62
N SER A 211 -11.13 -11.59 16.54
CA SER A 211 -12.56 -11.91 16.55
C SER A 211 -13.45 -10.72 16.95
N GLU A 212 -12.90 -9.74 17.64
CA GLU A 212 -13.60 -8.58 18.21
C GLU A 212 -13.41 -7.30 17.38
N VAL A 213 -12.81 -7.42 16.19
CA VAL A 213 -12.61 -6.31 15.24
C VAL A 213 -13.44 -6.54 13.97
N THR A 214 -13.90 -5.47 13.36
CA THR A 214 -14.45 -5.45 11.99
C THR A 214 -13.32 -5.26 10.98
N GLY A 215 -13.51 -5.75 9.75
CA GLY A 215 -12.50 -5.65 8.68
C GLY A 215 -12.23 -6.99 8.00
N LEU A 216 -12.37 -8.12 8.71
CA LEU A 216 -12.19 -9.46 8.14
C LEU A 216 -13.45 -10.10 7.57
N GLU A 217 -14.62 -9.61 7.98
CA GLU A 217 -15.92 -10.03 7.45
C GLU A 217 -15.99 -10.08 5.90
N PRO A 218 -15.35 -9.18 5.11
CA PRO A 218 -15.31 -9.32 3.66
C PRO A 218 -14.43 -10.45 3.10
N PHE A 219 -13.54 -11.06 3.89
CA PHE A 219 -12.51 -12.00 3.40
C PHE A 219 -12.62 -13.42 3.95
N GLY A 220 -13.71 -13.80 4.62
CA GLY A 220 -13.84 -15.14 5.23
C GLY A 220 -13.63 -15.19 6.74
N GLY A 221 -13.43 -14.03 7.39
CA GLY A 221 -13.45 -13.91 8.84
C GLY A 221 -12.13 -14.28 9.56
N PRO A 222 -12.13 -14.24 10.90
CA PRO A 222 -10.94 -14.50 11.74
C PRO A 222 -10.19 -15.80 11.47
N SER A 223 -10.92 -16.90 11.25
CA SER A 223 -10.35 -18.24 11.10
C SER A 223 -9.60 -18.43 9.78
N SER A 224 -9.80 -17.54 8.82
CA SER A 224 -9.18 -17.63 7.50
C SER A 224 -7.82 -16.90 7.42
N VAL A 225 -7.39 -16.25 8.49
CA VAL A 225 -6.11 -15.54 8.55
C VAL A 225 -4.99 -16.49 8.94
N ARG A 226 -4.14 -16.85 7.97
CA ARG A 226 -2.90 -17.63 8.23
C ARG A 226 -1.81 -16.78 8.88
N GLY A 227 -1.73 -15.50 8.50
CA GLY A 227 -0.75 -14.56 9.04
C GLY A 227 0.45 -14.37 8.12
N ILE A 228 1.56 -13.85 8.66
CA ILE A 228 2.82 -13.75 7.94
C ILE A 228 3.55 -15.07 8.07
N CYS A 229 3.88 -15.69 6.94
CA CYS A 229 4.59 -16.97 6.90
C CYS A 229 6.08 -16.80 6.58
N ASP A 230 6.92 -17.53 7.30
CA ASP A 230 8.33 -17.76 6.99
C ASP A 230 8.55 -19.24 6.60
N GLU A 231 9.81 -19.66 6.36
CA GLU A 231 10.15 -21.05 6.01
C GLU A 231 9.69 -22.10 7.06
N ARG A 232 9.29 -21.69 8.27
CA ARG A 232 9.04 -22.58 9.41
C ARG A 232 7.63 -22.47 9.99
N SER A 233 6.99 -21.31 9.92
CA SER A 233 5.70 -21.06 10.57
C SER A 233 4.99 -19.84 10.02
N CYS A 234 3.66 -19.85 10.12
CA CYS A 234 2.83 -18.67 9.95
C CYS A 234 2.47 -18.06 11.31
N LYS A 235 2.60 -16.74 11.44
CA LYS A 235 2.26 -16.00 12.65
C LYS A 235 1.32 -14.86 12.33
N VAL A 236 0.16 -14.86 12.98
CA VAL A 236 -0.78 -13.74 12.92
C VAL A 236 -0.18 -12.56 13.69
N LYS A 237 0.03 -11.44 12.99
CA LYS A 237 0.53 -10.20 13.57
C LYS A 237 -0.50 -9.10 13.37
N VAL A 238 -0.82 -8.38 14.45
CA VAL A 238 -1.62 -7.16 14.40
C VAL A 238 -0.72 -5.98 14.71
N VAL A 239 -0.79 -4.95 13.88
CA VAL A 239 0.00 -3.72 14.01
C VAL A 239 -0.91 -2.51 14.17
N ARG A 240 -0.42 -1.45 14.80
CA ARG A 240 -1.08 -0.14 14.79
C ARG A 240 -0.54 0.68 13.62
N VAL A 241 -1.41 1.05 12.69
CA VAL A 241 -1.08 1.85 11.52
C VAL A 241 -1.71 3.23 11.66
N GLY A 242 -0.89 4.28 11.57
CA GLY A 242 -1.40 5.63 11.44
C GLY A 242 -1.89 5.89 10.02
N LEU A 243 -3.07 6.48 9.86
CA LEU A 243 -3.63 6.87 8.56
C LEU A 243 -2.93 8.11 7.93
N GLY A 244 -1.73 8.45 8.42
CA GLY A 244 -0.90 9.55 7.94
C GLY A 244 -1.25 10.91 8.55
N PHE A 245 -0.82 11.97 7.87
CA PHE A 245 -1.06 13.36 8.24
C PHE A 245 -2.02 14.01 7.23
N SER A 246 -2.94 14.81 7.72
CA SER A 246 -3.82 15.60 6.88
C SER A 246 -3.21 16.97 6.63
N GLU A 247 -2.82 17.25 5.39
CA GLU A 247 -2.30 18.56 4.99
C GLU A 247 -3.38 19.65 5.05
N VAL A 248 -4.62 19.27 4.75
CA VAL A 248 -5.79 20.17 4.76
C VAL A 248 -6.12 20.61 6.19
N TYR A 249 -6.21 19.65 7.11
CA TYR A 249 -6.56 19.91 8.51
C TYR A 249 -5.35 20.08 9.43
N LYS A 250 -4.13 20.06 8.88
CA LYS A 250 -2.83 20.15 9.57
C LYS A 250 -2.73 19.30 10.85
N SER A 251 -3.28 18.09 10.81
CA SER A 251 -3.41 17.21 11.97
C SER A 251 -3.10 15.75 11.63
N ARG A 252 -2.62 15.00 12.63
CA ARG A 252 -2.40 13.55 12.48
C ARG A 252 -3.75 12.85 12.35
N ARG A 253 -3.88 11.99 11.36
CA ARG A 253 -5.05 11.12 11.22
C ARG A 253 -5.04 10.04 12.30
N PRO A 254 -6.21 9.44 12.61
CA PRO A 254 -6.30 8.38 13.60
C PRO A 254 -5.38 7.20 13.29
N GLN A 255 -5.06 6.45 14.33
CA GLN A 255 -4.44 5.13 14.20
C GLN A 255 -5.52 4.06 14.23
N ILE A 256 -5.32 3.02 13.42
CA ILE A 256 -6.17 1.84 13.38
C ILE A 256 -5.32 0.60 13.66
N LEU A 257 -5.97 -0.48 14.08
CA LEU A 257 -5.35 -1.80 14.02
C LEU A 257 -5.34 -2.26 12.57
N ALA A 258 -4.38 -3.08 12.18
CA ALA A 258 -4.33 -3.68 10.86
C ALA A 258 -3.55 -5.00 10.87
N LEU A 259 -3.86 -5.88 9.94
CA LEU A 259 -2.91 -6.90 9.51
C LEU A 259 -1.87 -6.22 8.61
N PRO A 260 -0.56 -6.47 8.80
CA PRO A 260 0.48 -5.90 7.95
C PRO A 260 0.42 -6.46 6.52
N GLN A 261 1.07 -5.75 5.59
CA GLN A 261 1.36 -6.29 4.26
C GLN A 261 2.16 -7.61 4.37
N GLY A 262 2.00 -8.49 3.39
CA GLY A 262 2.58 -9.84 3.39
C GLY A 262 1.80 -10.86 4.21
N THR A 263 0.64 -10.49 4.76
CA THR A 263 -0.26 -11.43 5.45
C THR A 263 -0.98 -12.32 4.42
N LEU A 264 -0.95 -13.63 4.63
CA LEU A 264 -1.75 -14.61 3.89
C LEU A 264 -3.11 -14.81 4.54
N LEU A 265 -4.14 -14.87 3.71
CA LEU A 265 -5.51 -15.15 4.09
C LEU A 265 -6.19 -16.05 3.06
N GLU A 266 -7.12 -16.85 3.54
CA GLU A 266 -8.01 -17.64 2.72
C GLU A 266 -9.36 -16.93 2.62
N VAL A 267 -9.90 -16.82 1.41
CA VAL A 267 -11.26 -16.32 1.20
C VAL A 267 -12.17 -17.51 0.97
N SER A 268 -13.07 -17.76 1.92
CA SER A 268 -14.19 -18.69 1.77
C SER A 268 -15.36 -18.03 1.03
N ASP A 269 -16.38 -18.82 0.67
CA ASP A 269 -17.51 -18.43 -0.20
C ASP A 269 -18.06 -17.00 -0.02
N LYS A 270 -18.56 -16.46 -1.15
CA LYS A 270 -19.01 -15.08 -1.34
C LYS A 270 -20.01 -14.62 -0.28
N HIS A 271 -19.52 -13.99 0.77
CA HIS A 271 -20.37 -13.20 1.66
C HIS A 271 -20.45 -11.76 1.16
N GLY A 272 -21.67 -11.34 0.83
CA GLY A 272 -21.99 -9.92 0.68
C GLY A 272 -21.73 -9.22 2.01
N SER A 273 -20.65 -8.45 2.09
CA SER A 273 -20.25 -7.81 3.34
C SER A 273 -21.00 -6.50 3.57
N ASN A 274 -21.57 -6.34 4.75
CA ASN A 274 -22.12 -5.05 5.19
C ASN A 274 -20.98 -4.19 5.77
N ASN A 275 -20.00 -3.85 4.94
CA ASN A 275 -18.85 -3.08 5.35
C ASN A 275 -19.29 -1.71 5.90
N SER A 276 -18.71 -1.33 7.06
CA SER A 276 -18.90 0.01 7.60
C SER A 276 -18.47 1.06 6.59
N LYS A 277 -19.09 2.25 6.63
CA LYS A 277 -18.73 3.37 5.72
C LYS A 277 -17.23 3.70 5.80
N VAL A 278 -16.62 3.56 6.98
CA VAL A 278 -15.18 3.80 7.19
C VAL A 278 -14.34 2.76 6.44
N LEU A 279 -14.66 1.46 6.55
CA LEU A 279 -13.94 0.42 5.82
C LEU A 279 -14.04 0.62 4.31
N LYS A 280 -15.22 0.97 3.79
CA LYS A 280 -15.40 1.25 2.36
C LYS A 280 -14.47 2.37 1.86
N VAL A 281 -14.32 3.44 2.64
CA VAL A 281 -13.38 4.54 2.34
C VAL A 281 -11.92 4.07 2.39
N LEU A 282 -11.54 3.24 3.36
CA LEU A 282 -10.17 2.75 3.43
C LEU A 282 -9.86 1.81 2.25
N TYR A 283 -10.78 0.91 1.91
CA TYR A 283 -10.63 -0.04 0.80
C TYR A 283 -10.56 0.65 -0.57
N SER A 284 -11.34 1.71 -0.81
CA SER A 284 -11.24 2.48 -2.05
C SER A 284 -9.88 3.18 -2.19
N LEU A 285 -9.27 3.57 -1.08
CA LEU A 285 -7.98 4.26 -1.03
C LEU A 285 -6.76 3.32 -1.02
N GLY A 286 -6.97 2.02 -1.24
CA GLY A 286 -5.89 1.04 -1.44
C GLY A 286 -5.48 0.26 -0.20
N PHE A 287 -6.19 0.40 0.92
CA PHE A 287 -6.05 -0.54 2.04
C PHE A 287 -6.66 -1.89 1.71
N ALA A 288 -6.13 -2.94 2.33
CA ALA A 288 -6.51 -4.33 2.07
C ALA A 288 -6.48 -4.69 0.58
N SER A 289 -5.47 -4.20 -0.13
CA SER A 289 -5.20 -4.63 -1.50
C SER A 289 -4.73 -6.08 -1.47
N LEU A 290 -5.35 -6.93 -2.27
CA LEU A 290 -5.10 -8.37 -2.28
C LEU A 290 -4.51 -8.82 -3.61
N LEU A 291 -3.64 -9.82 -3.56
CA LEU A 291 -3.16 -10.56 -4.72
C LEU A 291 -3.60 -12.01 -4.59
N LYS A 292 -4.35 -12.53 -5.56
CA LYS A 292 -4.69 -13.96 -5.61
C LYS A 292 -3.44 -14.75 -5.94
N VAL A 293 -3.07 -15.69 -5.07
CA VAL A 293 -1.87 -16.52 -5.21
C VAL A 293 -2.26 -18.00 -5.29
N GLY A 294 -1.31 -18.86 -5.65
CA GLY A 294 -1.54 -20.31 -5.68
C GLY A 294 -1.98 -20.86 -4.32
N ASP A 295 -2.92 -21.80 -4.33
CA ASP A 295 -3.49 -22.38 -3.10
C ASP A 295 -2.45 -23.12 -2.26
N GLU A 296 -1.34 -23.55 -2.87
CA GLU A 296 -0.17 -24.15 -2.23
C GLU A 296 0.41 -23.27 -1.10
N LEU A 297 0.32 -21.94 -1.22
CA LEU A 297 0.76 -21.01 -0.17
C LEU A 297 -0.19 -20.96 1.04
N CYS A 298 -1.43 -21.43 0.83
CA CYS A 298 -2.42 -21.63 1.87
C CYS A 298 -2.63 -23.12 2.17
N GLN A 299 -1.67 -24.00 1.88
CA GLN A 299 -1.65 -25.39 2.36
C GLN A 299 -0.66 -25.54 3.52
N ASP A 300 -0.90 -26.52 4.40
CA ASP A 300 -0.05 -26.82 5.57
C ASP A 300 1.14 -27.72 5.20
#